data_AF-A0A853IDB3-F1
#
_entry.id   AF-A0A853IDB3-F1
#
_cell.length_a   1.000
_cell.length_b   1.000
_cell.length_c   1.000
_cell.angle_alpha   90.00
_cell.angle_beta   90.00
_cell.angle_gamma   90.00
#
_symmetry.space_group_name_H-M   'P 1'
#
loop_
_entity.id
_entity.type
_entity.pdbx_description
1 polymer ?
#
loop_
_entity_poly.entity_id
_entity_poly.type
_entity_poly.pdbx_seq_one_letter_code
_entity_poly.pdbx_strand_id
1 'polypeptide(L)'
;MNVIDNNARQVLFVVAILFNTQAMSSSVAINTDSKITISSNAYLLNSYKRIEVNKVYRLIVPYHMSVVSFMGKQIELNVVMSKEKDNYELKCTSYAVGNNKSVCVVTIADKGLYYAKFKSHNQHDRFINIQSRYVNTDVNKKYGYCYEEVIKGDANIADLKSKFSRYNWLQTIMSVYDRRWQSGVKLVKAQANDPYFSQFVNKTNFNKMAESLMVAIHEETHMYDLDPSRTDWEQQLTAYVNQHWQPKVPIHGGFPRREIIPLLESNVTKPWDDLYLRDRTQGSYLMQGVLSELNAGLTGLVGVAVVGEYIDGYGASNAMDSAAAYMYHLQLYLRQAKKMHSSYYNKIKSEELFRDFILIQWLRLHYYIQLAKGFSILGTDYQEILELLYRPNNIKVIEDITGHSLQLDGDKSCLSSDDPFEPPF
;
A
#
# COMPACT_ATOMS: atom_id res chain seq x y z
N MET A 1 -47.51 -13.54 33.95
CA MET A 1 -46.93 -13.84 35.28
C MET A 1 -45.81 -14.84 35.10
N ASN A 2 -44.71 -14.58 35.82
CA ASN A 2 -43.45 -15.31 35.95
C ASN A 2 -42.40 -15.18 34.83
N VAL A 3 -41.42 -14.35 35.17
CA VAL A 3 -40.05 -14.20 34.67
C VAL A 3 -39.24 -15.44 35.02
N ILE A 4 -38.34 -15.88 34.14
CA ILE A 4 -36.92 -16.18 34.42
C ILE A 4 -36.16 -16.20 33.09
N ASP A 5 -35.07 -15.45 33.10
CA ASP A 5 -34.04 -15.24 32.10
C ASP A 5 -33.08 -16.45 32.01
N ASN A 6 -32.53 -16.75 30.83
CA ASN A 6 -31.08 -16.91 30.66
C ASN A 6 -30.67 -17.32 29.23
N ASN A 7 -29.80 -16.47 28.69
CA ASN A 7 -28.94 -16.65 27.54
C ASN A 7 -28.22 -18.01 27.48
N ALA A 8 -28.36 -18.72 26.36
CA ALA A 8 -27.28 -19.47 25.72
C ALA A 8 -27.69 -19.83 24.28
N ARG A 9 -27.27 -19.01 23.30
CA ARG A 9 -27.27 -19.43 21.90
C ARG A 9 -26.19 -20.49 21.72
N GLN A 10 -26.60 -21.74 21.57
CA GLN A 10 -25.71 -22.80 21.09
C GLN A 10 -25.43 -22.53 19.60
N VAL A 11 -24.18 -22.19 19.27
CA VAL A 11 -23.71 -22.20 17.88
C VAL A 11 -23.15 -23.59 17.61
N LEU A 12 -23.88 -24.35 16.79
CA LEU A 12 -23.46 -25.63 16.24
C LEU A 12 -22.40 -25.38 15.16
N PHE A 13 -21.15 -25.78 15.40
CA PHE A 13 -20.16 -25.91 14.33
C PHE A 13 -20.14 -27.35 13.84
N VAL A 14 -20.62 -27.57 12.61
CA VAL A 14 -20.44 -28.81 11.86
C VAL A 14 -19.05 -28.76 11.24
N VAL A 15 -18.15 -29.65 11.66
CA VAL A 15 -16.88 -29.89 10.97
C VAL A 15 -17.02 -31.16 10.14
N ALA A 16 -16.98 -31.00 8.82
CA ALA A 16 -16.86 -32.13 7.90
C ALA A 16 -15.44 -32.70 7.98
N ILE A 17 -15.31 -33.98 8.32
CA ILE A 17 -14.05 -34.72 8.26
C ILE A 17 -14.11 -35.66 7.06
N LEU A 18 -13.29 -35.38 6.05
CA LEU A 18 -12.96 -36.33 4.99
C LEU A 18 -11.90 -37.29 5.52
N PHE A 19 -12.28 -38.55 5.74
CA PHE A 19 -11.35 -39.62 6.08
C PHE A 19 -10.73 -40.20 4.80
N ASN A 20 -9.40 -40.33 4.78
CA ASN A 20 -8.75 -41.33 3.95
C ASN A 20 -7.79 -42.16 4.82
N THR A 21 -8.22 -43.40 5.06
CA THR A 21 -7.47 -44.60 5.51
C THR A 21 -6.59 -44.56 6.76
N GLN A 22 -7.18 -44.86 7.93
CA GLN A 22 -7.03 -46.10 8.74
C GLN A 22 -7.54 -45.82 10.16
N ALA A 23 -8.43 -46.68 10.65
CA ALA A 23 -9.26 -46.45 11.82
C ALA A 23 -8.48 -46.57 13.14
N MET A 24 -8.57 -45.53 13.98
CA MET A 24 -8.55 -45.68 15.44
C MET A 24 -9.68 -44.83 16.01
N SER A 25 -10.62 -45.48 16.70
CA SER A 25 -11.77 -44.85 17.34
C SER A 25 -11.36 -44.22 18.67
N SER A 26 -11.63 -42.93 18.84
CA SER A 26 -11.62 -42.26 20.15
C SER A 26 -13.03 -41.75 20.43
N SER A 27 -13.66 -42.20 21.51
CA SER A 27 -14.93 -41.64 22.00
C SER A 27 -14.65 -40.59 23.07
N VAL A 28 -15.27 -39.43 22.96
CA VAL A 28 -15.28 -38.39 24.00
C VAL A 28 -16.64 -38.44 24.70
N ALA A 29 -16.64 -38.72 26.00
CA ALA A 29 -17.82 -38.55 26.85
C ALA A 29 -17.61 -37.34 27.75
N ILE A 30 -18.58 -36.43 27.76
CA ILE A 30 -18.62 -35.27 28.66
C ILE A 30 -19.54 -35.66 29.81
N ASN A 31 -19.00 -35.73 31.04
CA ASN A 31 -19.82 -35.83 32.24
C ASN A 31 -19.91 -34.47 32.94
N THR A 32 -21.00 -34.24 33.66
CA THR A 32 -21.50 -32.94 34.16
C THR A 32 -20.60 -32.21 35.16
N ASP A 33 -19.46 -32.77 35.54
CA ASP A 33 -18.54 -32.18 36.53
C ASP A 33 -17.32 -31.48 35.89
N SER A 34 -17.41 -31.09 34.62
CA SER A 34 -16.41 -30.25 33.94
C SER A 34 -14.96 -30.76 33.99
N LYS A 35 -14.75 -32.09 34.06
CA LYS A 35 -13.44 -32.73 33.89
C LYS A 35 -13.38 -33.46 32.56
N ILE A 36 -12.50 -32.99 31.68
CA ILE A 36 -12.13 -33.71 30.45
C ILE A 36 -11.08 -34.75 30.85
N THR A 37 -11.42 -36.03 30.76
CA THR A 37 -10.45 -37.12 30.92
C THR A 37 -10.11 -37.65 29.53
N ILE A 38 -8.84 -37.47 29.12
CA ILE A 38 -8.30 -38.09 27.91
C ILE A 38 -7.40 -39.23 28.39
N SER A 39 -7.84 -40.47 28.21
CA SER A 39 -6.98 -41.63 28.39
C SER A 39 -6.29 -41.95 27.05
N SER A 40 -4.98 -41.74 26.98
CA SER A 40 -4.14 -42.36 25.97
C SER A 40 -3.06 -43.21 26.65
N ASN A 41 -2.79 -44.39 26.11
CA ASN A 41 -1.74 -45.26 26.60
C ASN A 41 -0.36 -44.70 26.21
N ALA A 42 0.27 -43.89 27.07
CA ALA A 42 1.72 -43.67 27.07
C ALA A 42 2.21 -43.09 28.41
N TYR A 43 3.35 -43.61 28.87
CA TYR A 43 4.00 -43.51 30.18
C TYR A 43 4.05 -42.13 30.88
N LEU A 44 3.82 -42.17 32.21
CA LEU A 44 4.05 -41.14 33.23
C LEU A 44 5.56 -40.88 33.46
N LEU A 45 5.95 -39.60 33.56
CA LEU A 45 7.13 -39.16 34.32
C LEU A 45 6.79 -37.89 35.11
N ASN A 46 6.78 -38.04 36.43
CA ASN A 46 6.60 -36.98 37.42
C ASN A 46 7.92 -36.26 37.69
N SER A 47 7.95 -34.93 37.57
CA SER A 47 8.87 -34.09 38.36
C SER A 47 8.45 -32.62 38.32
N TYR A 48 7.88 -32.12 39.41
CA TYR A 48 7.77 -30.67 39.68
C TYR A 48 8.96 -30.26 40.55
N LYS A 49 9.66 -29.17 40.18
CA LYS A 49 10.63 -28.52 41.05
C LYS A 49 10.16 -27.09 41.33
N ARG A 50 9.87 -26.81 42.59
CA ARG A 50 9.52 -25.48 43.09
C ARG A 50 10.81 -24.68 43.27
N ILE A 51 10.95 -23.54 42.62
CA ILE A 51 12.01 -22.55 42.89
C ILE A 51 11.33 -21.24 43.24
N GLU A 52 11.65 -20.71 44.41
CA GLU A 52 11.04 -19.51 44.99
C GLU A 52 12.08 -18.39 45.00
N VAL A 53 11.82 -17.30 44.27
CA VAL A 53 12.57 -16.03 44.41
C VAL A 53 11.62 -14.84 44.20
N ASN A 54 11.38 -14.10 45.28
CA ASN A 54 10.87 -12.71 45.41
C ASN A 54 9.77 -12.20 44.44
N LYS A 55 8.52 -12.24 44.93
CA LYS A 55 7.39 -11.30 44.70
C LYS A 55 7.20 -10.74 43.28
N VAL A 56 6.97 -11.62 42.31
CA VAL A 56 6.04 -11.39 41.19
C VAL A 56 5.36 -12.73 40.89
N TYR A 57 4.04 -12.81 40.96
CA TYR A 57 3.32 -13.98 40.47
C TYR A 57 3.35 -13.97 38.94
N ARG A 58 4.33 -14.65 38.34
CA ARG A 58 4.24 -15.09 36.94
C ARG A 58 3.54 -16.44 36.93
N LEU A 59 2.31 -16.47 36.44
CA LEU A 59 1.67 -17.71 36.03
C LEU A 59 2.35 -18.16 34.71
N ILE A 60 3.39 -18.98 34.84
CA ILE A 60 3.91 -19.75 33.71
C ILE A 60 3.00 -20.98 33.61
N VAL A 61 2.01 -20.92 32.73
CA VAL A 61 1.27 -22.12 32.33
C VAL A 61 2.05 -22.76 31.19
N PRO A 62 2.70 -23.92 31.39
CA PRO A 62 3.19 -24.69 30.26
C PRO A 62 1.97 -25.20 29.49
N TYR A 63 1.67 -24.60 28.35
CA TYR A 63 0.76 -25.22 27.40
C TYR A 63 1.45 -26.45 26.82
N HIS A 64 0.66 -27.52 26.66
CA HIS A 64 1.11 -28.86 26.30
C HIS A 64 2.15 -28.90 25.17
N MET A 65 3.23 -29.64 25.44
CA MET A 65 4.27 -30.02 24.48
C MET A 65 3.68 -30.83 23.33
N SER A 66 3.94 -30.41 22.10
CA SER A 66 3.86 -31.30 20.95
C SER A 66 5.27 -31.86 20.67
N VAL A 67 5.48 -33.13 21.03
CA VAL A 67 6.68 -33.86 20.61
C VAL A 67 6.40 -34.45 19.23
N VAL A 68 7.04 -33.90 18.19
CA VAL A 68 7.03 -34.53 16.87
C VAL A 68 8.26 -35.44 16.78
N SER A 69 8.03 -36.75 16.74
CA SER A 69 9.09 -37.74 16.48
C SER A 69 9.27 -37.90 14.98
N PHE A 70 10.48 -37.63 14.47
CA PHE A 70 10.85 -37.97 13.10
C PHE A 70 12.23 -38.61 13.10
N MET A 71 12.32 -39.85 12.60
CA MET A 71 13.55 -40.65 12.56
C MET A 71 14.29 -40.78 13.90
N GLY A 72 13.56 -41.03 14.99
CA GLY A 72 14.16 -41.39 16.29
C GLY A 72 14.86 -40.24 17.04
N LYS A 73 14.75 -39.00 16.58
CA LYS A 73 15.23 -37.82 17.31
C LYS A 73 14.06 -37.00 17.80
N GLN A 74 14.04 -36.72 19.10
CA GLN A 74 13.11 -35.76 19.71
C GLN A 74 13.56 -34.34 19.34
N ILE A 75 12.66 -33.56 18.77
CA ILE A 75 12.85 -32.13 18.56
C ILE A 75 11.97 -31.40 19.59
N GLU A 76 12.60 -30.61 20.43
CA GLU A 76 11.93 -29.80 21.45
C GLU A 76 11.71 -28.39 20.90
N LEU A 77 10.43 -28.03 20.68
CA LEU A 77 10.05 -26.71 20.19
C LEU A 77 9.61 -25.85 21.38
N ASN A 78 10.41 -24.82 21.69
CA ASN A 78 10.04 -23.81 22.67
C ASN A 78 9.48 -22.59 21.94
N VAL A 79 8.15 -22.46 21.94
CA VAL A 79 7.46 -21.25 21.44
C VAL A 79 7.17 -20.36 22.64
N VAL A 80 7.84 -19.22 22.73
CA VAL A 80 7.56 -18.21 23.77
C VAL A 80 6.57 -17.22 23.18
N MET A 81 5.33 -17.22 23.68
CA MET A 81 4.33 -16.20 23.37
C MET A 81 4.18 -15.27 24.57
N SER A 82 4.33 -13.95 24.36
CA SER A 82 3.92 -12.95 25.34
C SER A 82 2.48 -12.52 25.03
N LYS A 83 1.61 -12.59 26.04
CA LYS A 83 0.18 -12.29 25.89
C LYS A 83 -0.11 -10.82 26.17
N GLU A 84 -0.51 -10.07 25.16
CA GLU A 84 -1.49 -9.00 25.29
C GLU A 84 -2.65 -9.31 24.34
N LYS A 85 -3.80 -9.65 24.92
CA LYS A 85 -5.15 -9.79 24.32
C LYS A 85 -5.23 -10.26 22.85
N ASP A 86 -5.47 -11.56 22.66
CA ASP A 86 -6.53 -12.16 21.81
C ASP A 86 -6.20 -13.62 21.47
N ASN A 87 -7.20 -14.39 21.01
CA ASN A 87 -7.07 -15.81 20.69
C ASN A 87 -6.45 -16.00 19.30
N TYR A 88 -5.31 -16.69 19.22
CA TYR A 88 -4.64 -17.01 17.95
C TYR A 88 -4.79 -18.49 17.59
N GLU A 89 -5.10 -18.79 16.33
CA GLU A 89 -5.04 -20.14 15.76
C GLU A 89 -3.63 -20.37 15.21
N LEU A 90 -2.94 -21.40 15.71
CA LEU A 90 -1.59 -21.74 15.26
C LEU A 90 -1.68 -22.87 14.22
N LYS A 91 -1.49 -22.55 12.94
CA LYS A 91 -1.39 -23.54 11.86
C LYS A 91 0.06 -23.80 11.52
N CYS A 92 0.51 -25.03 11.74
CA CYS A 92 1.81 -25.52 11.30
C CYS A 92 1.63 -26.36 10.04
N THR A 93 2.10 -25.86 8.89
CA THR A 93 2.21 -26.65 7.67
C THR A 93 3.66 -27.08 7.50
N SER A 94 3.93 -28.38 7.56
CA SER A 94 5.27 -28.92 7.37
C SER A 94 5.59 -29.05 5.87
N TYR A 95 6.69 -28.45 5.43
CA TYR A 95 7.26 -28.71 4.10
C TYR A 95 8.53 -29.54 4.25
N ALA A 96 8.62 -30.63 3.49
CA ALA A 96 9.87 -31.37 3.34
C ALA A 96 10.75 -30.63 2.33
N VAL A 97 11.82 -29.99 2.80
CA VAL A 97 12.89 -29.48 1.94
C VAL A 97 14.05 -30.46 2.10
N GLY A 98 14.58 -30.98 0.99
CA GLY A 98 15.49 -32.13 0.96
C GLY A 98 16.61 -32.18 2.01
N ASN A 99 17.08 -33.40 2.27
CA ASN A 99 18.14 -33.80 3.20
C ASN A 99 18.04 -33.19 4.61
N ASN A 100 17.06 -33.70 5.37
CA ASN A 100 16.94 -33.57 6.83
C ASN A 100 16.59 -32.19 7.39
N LYS A 101 15.82 -31.37 6.68
CA LYS A 101 15.30 -30.10 7.22
C LYS A 101 13.78 -30.02 7.09
N SER A 102 13.11 -29.95 8.24
CA SER A 102 11.71 -29.57 8.32
C SER A 102 11.64 -28.10 8.70
N VAL A 103 10.91 -27.29 7.92
CA VAL A 103 10.61 -25.90 8.25
C VAL A 103 9.17 -25.85 8.73
N CYS A 104 8.96 -25.31 9.93
CA CYS A 104 7.63 -24.97 10.43
C CYS A 104 7.38 -23.49 10.11
N VAL A 105 6.40 -23.22 9.25
CA VAL A 105 5.97 -21.85 8.96
C VAL A 105 4.78 -21.55 9.86
N VAL A 106 4.97 -20.63 10.80
CA VAL A 106 3.89 -20.10 11.64
C VAL A 106 3.32 -18.90 10.90
N THR A 107 2.06 -18.97 10.51
CA THR A 107 1.34 -17.83 9.94
C THR A 107 0.43 -17.26 11.02
N ILE A 108 0.72 -16.05 11.50
CA ILE A 108 -0.15 -15.32 12.41
C ILE A 108 -0.93 -14.34 11.54
N ALA A 109 -2.26 -14.43 11.59
CA ALA A 109 -3.10 -13.41 11.01
C ALA A 109 -2.97 -12.16 11.89
N ASP A 110 -2.51 -11.08 11.27
CA ASP A 110 -2.34 -9.72 11.78
C ASP A 110 -1.03 -9.31 12.48
N LYS A 111 -0.74 -8.03 12.25
CA LYS A 111 0.52 -7.27 12.32
C LYS A 111 1.44 -7.59 13.51
N GLY A 112 2.64 -8.11 13.24
CA GLY A 112 3.74 -8.21 14.21
C GLY A 112 4.92 -9.08 13.76
N LEU A 113 6.13 -8.69 14.15
CA LEU A 113 7.39 -9.38 13.85
C LEU A 113 7.75 -10.34 15.00
N TYR A 114 7.94 -11.63 14.72
CA TYR A 114 8.24 -12.65 15.75
C TYR A 114 9.51 -13.43 15.42
N TYR A 115 10.32 -13.71 16.44
CA TYR A 115 11.53 -14.53 16.32
C TYR A 115 11.26 -15.94 16.87
N ALA A 116 11.56 -16.97 16.08
CA ALA A 116 11.61 -18.35 16.57
C ALA A 116 13.07 -18.74 16.88
N LYS A 117 13.37 -19.10 18.13
CA LYS A 117 14.68 -19.63 18.53
C LYS A 117 14.65 -21.15 18.53
N PHE A 118 15.38 -21.77 17.61
CA PHE A 118 15.56 -23.22 17.59
C PHE A 118 16.82 -23.58 18.37
N LYS A 119 16.70 -24.47 19.37
CA LYS A 119 17.85 -25.01 20.10
C LYS A 119 18.03 -26.48 19.72
N SER A 120 19.02 -26.76 18.88
CA SER A 120 19.45 -28.14 18.61
C SER A 120 20.27 -28.64 19.80
N HIS A 121 19.96 -29.84 20.31
CA HIS A 121 20.70 -30.44 21.43
C HIS A 121 22.13 -30.87 21.10
N ASN A 122 22.62 -30.66 19.86
CA ASN A 122 24.02 -30.85 19.51
C ASN A 122 24.52 -29.69 18.64
N GLN A 123 25.42 -28.91 19.25
CA GLN A 123 26.39 -27.94 18.74
C GLN A 123 25.98 -26.93 17.64
N HIS A 124 26.29 -25.66 17.95
CA HIS A 124 26.12 -24.42 17.20
C HIS A 124 24.68 -23.92 17.08
N ASP A 125 24.36 -22.92 17.90
CA ASP A 125 23.20 -22.05 17.71
C ASP A 125 23.22 -21.48 16.28
N ARG A 126 22.26 -21.88 15.44
CA ARG A 126 22.04 -21.28 14.13
C ARG A 126 20.70 -20.55 14.15
N PHE A 127 20.77 -19.23 13.99
CA PHE A 127 19.59 -18.41 13.71
C PHE A 127 19.14 -18.73 12.28
N ILE A 128 17.94 -19.29 12.12
CA ILE A 128 17.30 -19.38 10.81
C ILE A 128 16.46 -18.12 10.69
N ASN A 129 16.88 -17.22 9.81
CA ASN A 129 16.12 -16.03 9.47
C ASN A 129 14.94 -16.46 8.59
N ILE A 130 13.74 -16.49 9.17
CA ILE A 130 12.51 -16.78 8.43
C ILE A 130 12.04 -15.43 7.87
N GLN A 131 12.33 -15.18 6.60
CA GLN A 131 11.79 -14.02 5.89
C GLN A 131 10.27 -14.21 5.70
N SER A 132 9.48 -13.63 6.60
CA SER A 132 8.12 -13.19 6.27
C SER A 132 8.21 -12.17 5.13
N ARG A 133 7.23 -12.17 4.22
CA ARG A 133 7.15 -11.25 3.07
C ARG A 133 7.61 -9.83 3.44
N TYR A 134 8.65 -9.38 2.75
CA TYR A 134 9.10 -8.01 2.51
C TYR A 134 8.54 -6.95 3.48
N VAL A 135 9.08 -6.92 4.69
CA VAL A 135 9.59 -5.64 5.19
C VAL A 135 11.09 -5.77 4.98
N ASN A 136 11.63 -5.03 4.01
CA ASN A 136 13.07 -5.01 3.77
C ASN A 136 13.72 -4.31 4.97
N THR A 137 13.97 -5.05 6.05
CA THR A 137 14.49 -4.50 7.32
C THR A 137 15.87 -3.87 7.19
N ASP A 138 16.57 -4.08 6.06
CA ASP A 138 17.82 -3.40 5.76
C ASP A 138 17.61 -2.05 5.04
N VAL A 139 16.49 -1.86 4.33
CA VAL A 139 16.07 -0.55 3.79
C VAL A 139 15.46 0.31 4.88
N ASN A 140 14.64 -0.26 5.78
CA ASN A 140 14.07 0.46 6.93
C ASN A 140 15.09 0.77 8.04
N LYS A 141 16.29 0.21 7.98
CA LYS A 141 17.41 0.64 8.83
C LYS A 141 18.16 1.84 8.26
N LYS A 142 17.99 2.14 6.97
CA LYS A 142 18.68 3.23 6.26
C LYS A 142 17.73 4.41 5.98
N TYR A 143 16.46 4.12 5.72
CA TYR A 143 15.39 5.08 5.41
C TYR A 143 14.19 4.83 6.32
N GLY A 144 13.32 5.83 6.46
CA GLY A 144 12.07 5.73 7.21
C GLY A 144 11.02 5.00 6.39
N TYR A 145 9.81 5.54 6.32
CA TYR A 145 8.80 5.06 5.38
C TYR A 145 9.19 5.35 3.91
N CYS A 146 8.97 4.38 3.01
CA CYS A 146 9.07 4.55 1.56
C CYS A 146 7.72 4.28 0.92
N TYR A 147 7.32 5.10 -0.05
CA TYR A 147 6.18 4.74 -0.89
C TYR A 147 6.56 3.56 -1.79
N GLU A 148 5.77 2.51 -1.73
CA GLU A 148 5.92 1.34 -2.60
C GLU A 148 4.56 0.89 -3.12
N GLU A 149 4.59 0.27 -4.30
CA GLU A 149 3.42 -0.33 -4.91
C GLU A 149 3.83 -1.60 -5.67
N VAL A 150 2.91 -2.57 -5.78
CA VAL A 150 3.17 -3.79 -6.55
C VAL A 150 3.10 -3.48 -8.05
N ILE A 151 4.26 -3.13 -8.62
CA ILE A 151 4.46 -2.89 -10.05
C ILE A 151 5.39 -3.95 -10.62
N LYS A 152 4.95 -4.60 -11.70
CA LYS A 152 5.72 -5.59 -12.46
C LYS A 152 5.86 -5.11 -13.90
N GLY A 153 6.55 -3.98 -14.08
CA GLY A 153 6.66 -3.29 -15.39
C GLY A 153 7.24 -4.17 -16.49
N ASP A 154 8.05 -5.17 -16.13
CA ASP A 154 8.70 -6.13 -17.04
C ASP A 154 7.87 -7.39 -17.32
N ALA A 155 6.71 -7.58 -16.65
CA ALA A 155 5.88 -8.76 -16.87
C ALA A 155 5.43 -8.84 -18.33
N ASN A 156 5.54 -10.02 -18.94
CA ASN A 156 5.24 -10.19 -20.36
C ASN A 156 3.75 -9.94 -20.68
N ILE A 157 3.49 -9.06 -21.65
CA ILE A 157 2.16 -8.75 -22.19
C ILE A 157 2.07 -8.93 -23.72
N ALA A 158 3.02 -9.61 -24.34
CA ALA A 158 3.07 -9.80 -25.79
C ALA A 158 1.82 -10.51 -26.35
N ASP A 159 1.26 -11.46 -25.59
CA ASP A 159 0.00 -12.12 -25.95
C ASP A 159 -1.18 -11.13 -25.98
N LEU A 160 -1.23 -10.19 -25.03
CA LEU A 160 -2.25 -9.14 -24.98
C LEU A 160 -2.12 -8.19 -26.17
N LYS A 161 -0.88 -7.79 -26.49
CA LYS A 161 -0.57 -7.01 -27.69
C LYS A 161 -1.00 -7.73 -28.97
N SER A 162 -0.71 -9.02 -29.11
CA SER A 162 -1.07 -9.80 -30.31
C SER A 162 -2.58 -9.99 -30.50
N LYS A 163 -3.35 -9.97 -29.41
CA LYS A 163 -4.81 -10.17 -29.40
C LYS A 163 -5.58 -8.85 -29.36
N PHE A 164 -4.89 -7.72 -29.35
CA PHE A 164 -5.54 -6.42 -29.29
C PHE A 164 -6.38 -6.17 -30.54
N SER A 165 -7.57 -5.61 -30.31
CA SER A 165 -8.47 -5.11 -31.33
C SER A 165 -9.23 -3.90 -30.78
N ARG A 166 -9.83 -3.12 -31.68
CA ARG A 166 -10.72 -2.02 -31.27
C ARG A 166 -11.92 -2.44 -30.44
N TYR A 167 -12.31 -3.72 -30.44
CA TYR A 167 -13.51 -4.23 -29.76
C TYR A 167 -13.23 -4.75 -28.35
N ASN A 168 -11.97 -5.09 -28.03
CA ASN A 168 -11.56 -5.58 -26.71
C ASN A 168 -10.58 -4.64 -26.01
N TRP A 169 -10.58 -3.36 -26.36
CA TRP A 169 -9.65 -2.35 -25.81
C TRP A 169 -9.70 -2.31 -24.28
N LEU A 170 -10.89 -2.23 -23.68
CA LEU A 170 -11.04 -2.11 -22.22
C LEU A 170 -10.56 -3.37 -21.50
N GLN A 171 -10.95 -4.55 -22.01
CA GLN A 171 -10.47 -5.83 -21.49
C GLN A 171 -8.95 -5.95 -21.62
N THR A 172 -8.36 -5.41 -22.70
CA THR A 172 -6.91 -5.39 -22.88
C THR A 172 -6.24 -4.51 -21.84
N ILE A 173 -6.72 -3.28 -21.61
CA ILE A 173 -6.21 -2.38 -20.55
C ILE A 173 -6.28 -3.06 -19.18
N MET A 174 -7.45 -3.62 -18.82
CA MET A 174 -7.62 -4.35 -17.56
C MET A 174 -6.62 -5.50 -17.43
N SER A 175 -6.38 -6.26 -18.50
CA SER A 175 -5.45 -7.41 -18.46
C SER A 175 -3.98 -7.00 -18.40
N VAL A 176 -3.62 -5.87 -19.04
CA VAL A 176 -2.28 -5.29 -18.96
C VAL A 176 -2.00 -4.84 -17.53
N TYR A 177 -2.92 -4.08 -16.93
CA TYR A 177 -2.77 -3.61 -15.56
C TYR A 177 -2.84 -4.76 -14.54
N ASP A 178 -3.62 -5.82 -14.78
CA ASP A 178 -3.65 -6.96 -13.85
C ASP A 178 -2.28 -7.63 -13.72
N ARG A 179 -1.51 -7.65 -14.80
CA ARG A 179 -0.14 -8.15 -14.80
C ARG A 179 0.88 -7.16 -14.27
N ARG A 180 0.76 -5.87 -14.65
CA ARG A 180 1.84 -4.90 -14.45
C ARG A 180 1.59 -3.88 -13.34
N TRP A 181 0.34 -3.58 -13.02
CA TRP A 181 -0.06 -2.54 -12.05
C TRP A 181 -1.46 -2.79 -11.48
N GLN A 182 -1.55 -3.53 -10.39
CA GLN A 182 -2.83 -4.00 -9.85
C GLN A 182 -3.79 -2.86 -9.46
N SER A 183 -3.28 -1.74 -8.95
CA SER A 183 -4.13 -0.57 -8.66
C SER A 183 -4.75 0.02 -9.93
N GLY A 184 -4.08 -0.06 -11.08
CA GLY A 184 -4.67 0.38 -12.35
C GLY A 184 -5.94 -0.40 -12.70
N VAL A 185 -5.97 -1.71 -12.43
CA VAL A 185 -7.15 -2.55 -12.71
C VAL A 185 -8.37 -2.09 -11.92
N LYS A 186 -8.19 -1.80 -10.63
CA LYS A 186 -9.31 -1.42 -9.77
C LYS A 186 -9.90 -0.07 -10.20
N LEU A 187 -9.07 0.88 -10.63
CA LEU A 187 -9.52 2.14 -11.23
C LEU A 187 -10.28 1.90 -12.54
N VAL A 188 -9.68 1.17 -13.48
CA VAL A 188 -10.28 0.87 -14.79
C VAL A 188 -11.60 0.09 -14.65
N LYS A 189 -11.73 -0.78 -13.64
CA LYS A 189 -13.00 -1.44 -13.30
C LYS A 189 -14.03 -0.48 -12.73
N ALA A 190 -13.61 0.44 -11.86
CA ALA A 190 -14.51 1.46 -11.31
C ALA A 190 -15.09 2.35 -12.42
N GLN A 191 -14.29 2.64 -13.45
CA GLN A 191 -14.69 3.48 -14.59
C GLN A 191 -15.14 2.72 -15.84
N ALA A 192 -15.35 1.40 -15.74
CA ALA A 192 -15.69 0.58 -16.91
C ALA A 192 -17.00 1.00 -17.61
N ASN A 193 -17.87 1.71 -16.89
CA ASN A 193 -19.16 2.20 -17.38
C ASN A 193 -19.16 3.71 -17.65
N ASP A 194 -18.03 4.41 -17.52
CA ASP A 194 -17.96 5.81 -17.91
C ASP A 194 -18.13 5.94 -19.44
N PRO A 195 -19.16 6.66 -19.93
CA PRO A 195 -19.35 6.86 -21.37
C PRO A 195 -18.19 7.60 -22.04
N TYR A 196 -17.39 8.36 -21.28
CA TYR A 196 -16.31 9.18 -21.81
C TYR A 196 -14.98 8.45 -21.95
N PHE A 197 -14.70 7.44 -21.12
CA PHE A 197 -13.44 6.67 -21.14
C PHE A 197 -12.99 6.25 -22.54
N SER A 198 -13.94 5.81 -23.35
CA SER A 198 -13.66 5.33 -24.70
C SER A 198 -13.11 6.42 -25.64
N GLN A 199 -13.33 7.71 -25.35
CA GLN A 199 -12.88 8.84 -26.17
C GLN A 199 -11.39 9.17 -25.96
N PHE A 200 -10.86 8.82 -24.79
CA PHE A 200 -9.46 9.05 -24.44
C PHE A 200 -8.54 7.92 -24.89
N VAL A 201 -9.11 6.79 -25.34
CA VAL A 201 -8.34 5.62 -25.78
C VAL A 201 -8.25 5.56 -27.30
N ASN A 202 -7.02 5.57 -27.83
CA ASN A 202 -6.79 5.35 -29.25
C ASN A 202 -6.81 3.86 -29.58
N LYS A 203 -7.87 3.42 -30.25
CA LYS A 203 -8.16 2.00 -30.50
C LYS A 203 -7.58 1.45 -31.81
N THR A 204 -6.69 2.20 -32.46
CA THR A 204 -6.17 1.88 -33.80
C THR A 204 -5.30 0.62 -33.79
N ASN A 205 -4.36 0.54 -32.85
CA ASN A 205 -3.53 -0.62 -32.59
C ASN A 205 -3.02 -0.56 -31.13
N PHE A 206 -2.34 -1.61 -30.67
CA PHE A 206 -1.90 -1.69 -29.29
C PHE A 206 -0.94 -0.55 -28.88
N ASN A 207 0.00 -0.18 -29.74
CA ASN A 207 0.97 0.89 -29.45
C ASN A 207 0.26 2.25 -29.34
N LYS A 208 -0.73 2.51 -30.21
CA LYS A 208 -1.58 3.71 -30.09
C LYS A 208 -2.47 3.70 -28.84
N MET A 209 -2.97 2.54 -28.43
CA MET A 209 -3.66 2.40 -27.15
C MET A 209 -2.71 2.72 -25.99
N ALA A 210 -1.49 2.15 -25.98
CA ALA A 210 -0.46 2.39 -24.99
C ALA A 210 -0.09 3.89 -24.87
N GLU A 211 0.14 4.57 -26.01
CA GLU A 211 0.38 6.02 -26.07
C GLU A 211 -0.76 6.83 -25.44
N SER A 212 -2.01 6.36 -25.56
CA SER A 212 -3.17 7.06 -25.01
C SER A 212 -3.42 6.82 -23.52
N LEU A 213 -2.75 5.85 -22.89
CA LEU A 213 -3.02 5.48 -21.50
C LEU A 213 -2.67 6.57 -20.49
N MET A 214 -1.73 7.46 -20.80
CA MET A 214 -1.45 8.61 -19.93
C MET A 214 -2.70 9.44 -19.73
N VAL A 215 -3.27 9.92 -20.85
CA VAL A 215 -4.47 10.77 -20.84
C VAL A 215 -5.69 9.98 -20.37
N ALA A 216 -5.89 8.77 -20.88
CA ALA A 216 -7.06 7.98 -20.50
C ALA A 216 -7.11 7.73 -18.98
N ILE A 217 -6.00 7.34 -18.36
CA ILE A 217 -5.97 7.10 -16.91
C ILE A 217 -5.97 8.40 -16.10
N HIS A 218 -5.37 9.48 -16.63
CA HIS A 218 -5.50 10.81 -16.02
C HIS A 218 -6.97 11.23 -15.93
N GLU A 219 -7.71 11.18 -17.03
CA GLU A 219 -9.11 11.59 -17.07
C GLU A 219 -10.03 10.64 -16.27
N GLU A 220 -9.79 9.32 -16.31
CA GLU A 220 -10.52 8.37 -15.47
C GLU A 220 -10.26 8.56 -13.97
N THR A 221 -9.09 9.09 -13.62
CA THR A 221 -8.81 9.49 -12.23
C THR A 221 -9.65 10.71 -11.87
N HIS A 222 -9.80 11.71 -12.75
CA HIS A 222 -10.75 12.80 -12.52
C HIS A 222 -12.19 12.29 -12.37
N MET A 223 -12.63 11.34 -13.22
CA MET A 223 -13.98 10.76 -13.11
C MET A 223 -14.19 10.05 -11.78
N TYR A 224 -13.13 9.49 -11.17
CA TYR A 224 -13.21 8.92 -9.83
C TYR A 224 -13.21 9.98 -8.73
N ASP A 225 -12.25 10.89 -8.81
CA ASP A 225 -11.92 11.86 -7.76
C ASP A 225 -12.99 12.95 -7.64
N LEU A 226 -13.64 13.27 -8.74
CA LEU A 226 -14.60 14.37 -8.86
C LEU A 226 -16.05 13.89 -8.95
N ASP A 227 -16.30 12.58 -8.77
CA ASP A 227 -17.66 12.04 -8.70
C ASP A 227 -18.42 12.66 -7.51
N PRO A 228 -19.55 13.37 -7.74
CA PRO A 228 -20.34 13.98 -6.67
C PRO A 228 -20.90 12.98 -5.64
N SER A 229 -20.96 11.69 -5.96
CA SER A 229 -21.33 10.64 -5.00
C SER A 229 -20.22 10.33 -3.98
N ARG A 230 -18.98 10.75 -4.25
CA ARG A 230 -17.80 10.49 -3.43
C ARG A 230 -17.26 11.78 -2.79
N THR A 231 -17.27 12.86 -3.56
CA THR A 231 -16.62 14.15 -3.29
C THR A 231 -17.65 15.23 -2.98
N ASP A 232 -17.37 16.04 -1.97
CA ASP A 232 -18.11 17.26 -1.67
C ASP A 232 -17.31 18.44 -2.19
N TRP A 233 -17.89 19.14 -3.16
CA TRP A 233 -17.18 20.19 -3.90
C TRP A 233 -16.66 21.26 -2.96
N GLU A 234 -15.40 21.64 -3.14
CA GLU A 234 -14.69 22.59 -2.28
C GLU A 234 -14.53 22.17 -0.82
N GLN A 235 -15.20 21.14 -0.29
CA GLN A 235 -15.05 20.75 1.12
C GLN A 235 -14.11 19.56 1.30
N GLN A 236 -14.28 18.53 0.47
CA GLN A 236 -13.60 17.25 0.61
C GLN A 236 -13.38 16.60 -0.75
N LEU A 237 -12.12 16.28 -1.08
CA LEU A 237 -11.73 15.55 -2.28
C LEU A 237 -11.61 14.05 -1.98
N THR A 238 -12.34 13.20 -2.68
CA THR A 238 -11.98 11.78 -2.76
C THR A 238 -10.81 11.65 -3.73
N ALA A 239 -9.75 10.94 -3.33
CA ALA A 239 -8.60 10.72 -4.20
C ALA A 239 -8.33 9.23 -4.39
N TYR A 240 -8.29 8.75 -5.63
CA TYR A 240 -7.78 7.42 -5.94
C TYR A 240 -6.25 7.44 -5.90
N VAL A 241 -5.64 6.95 -4.83
CA VAL A 241 -4.18 6.91 -4.71
C VAL A 241 -3.65 5.56 -5.19
N ASN A 242 -4.18 4.47 -4.64
CA ASN A 242 -3.91 3.11 -5.07
C ASN A 242 -5.08 2.21 -4.65
N GLN A 243 -4.98 0.88 -4.87
CA GLN A 243 -6.08 -0.03 -4.52
C GLN A 243 -6.37 -0.16 -3.01
N HIS A 244 -5.42 0.20 -2.14
CA HIS A 244 -5.51 0.10 -0.69
C HIS A 244 -5.91 1.42 -0.02
N TRP A 245 -5.65 2.55 -0.68
CA TRP A 245 -5.93 3.87 -0.13
C TRP A 245 -6.69 4.76 -1.12
N GLN A 246 -7.94 5.05 -0.79
CA GLN A 246 -8.81 6.00 -1.50
C GLN A 246 -9.38 7.03 -0.51
N PRO A 247 -8.54 7.92 0.06
CA PRO A 247 -8.95 8.81 1.14
C PRO A 247 -9.98 9.84 0.68
N LYS A 248 -10.79 10.32 1.64
CA LYS A 248 -11.60 11.53 1.49
C LYS A 248 -10.93 12.70 2.20
N VAL A 249 -10.07 13.41 1.48
CA VAL A 249 -9.18 14.45 1.98
C VAL A 249 -9.95 15.75 2.25
N PRO A 250 -9.99 16.26 3.50
CA PRO A 250 -10.58 17.56 3.79
C PRO A 250 -9.74 18.68 3.15
N ILE A 251 -10.33 19.48 2.27
CA ILE A 251 -9.62 20.53 1.53
C ILE A 251 -10.07 21.94 1.92
N HIS A 252 -11.25 22.11 2.53
CA HIS A 252 -11.72 23.38 3.10
C HIS A 252 -11.70 24.59 2.14
N GLY A 253 -11.88 24.34 0.85
CA GLY A 253 -12.00 25.30 -0.22
C GLY A 253 -10.65 25.72 -0.76
N GLY A 254 -10.19 26.87 -0.27
CA GLY A 254 -8.98 27.55 -0.73
C GLY A 254 -9.30 28.81 -1.53
N PHE A 255 -8.36 29.19 -2.38
CA PHE A 255 -8.40 30.37 -3.23
C PHE A 255 -8.09 30.01 -4.69
N PRO A 256 -8.44 30.86 -5.67
CA PRO A 256 -8.17 30.58 -7.09
C PRO A 256 -6.69 30.26 -7.36
N ARG A 257 -6.40 29.14 -8.02
CA ARG A 257 -5.01 28.73 -8.29
C ARG A 257 -4.22 29.73 -9.14
N ARG A 258 -4.88 30.60 -9.91
CA ARG A 258 -4.22 31.73 -10.60
C ARG A 258 -3.46 32.68 -9.67
N GLU A 259 -3.78 32.73 -8.38
CA GLU A 259 -3.06 33.59 -7.43
C GLU A 259 -1.58 33.22 -7.27
N ILE A 260 -1.17 32.02 -7.71
CA ILE A 260 0.23 31.58 -7.66
C ILE A 260 1.06 32.08 -8.84
N ILE A 261 0.44 32.68 -9.88
CA ILE A 261 1.15 33.19 -11.08
C ILE A 261 2.34 34.09 -10.74
N PRO A 262 2.24 35.04 -9.77
CA PRO A 262 3.39 35.89 -9.42
C PRO A 262 4.56 35.14 -8.77
N LEU A 263 4.38 33.87 -8.38
CA LEU A 263 5.42 33.01 -7.78
C LEU A 263 6.12 32.12 -8.81
N LEU A 264 5.72 32.15 -10.09
CA LEU A 264 6.38 31.40 -11.15
C LEU A 264 7.79 31.96 -11.39
N GLU A 265 8.80 31.10 -11.32
CA GLU A 265 10.22 31.51 -11.38
C GLU A 265 10.92 31.08 -12.68
N SER A 266 10.22 30.42 -13.60
CA SER A 266 10.72 29.94 -14.89
C SER A 266 9.56 29.77 -15.88
N ASN A 267 9.89 29.63 -17.17
CA ASN A 267 8.94 29.29 -18.23
C ASN A 267 8.93 27.79 -18.58
N VAL A 268 9.72 26.95 -17.91
CA VAL A 268 9.75 25.51 -18.19
C VAL A 268 8.38 24.83 -17.96
N THR A 269 7.57 25.37 -17.05
CA THR A 269 6.19 24.91 -16.81
C THR A 269 5.14 25.64 -17.65
N LYS A 270 5.54 26.47 -18.62
CA LYS A 270 4.61 27.37 -19.35
C LYS A 270 3.39 26.65 -19.96
N PRO A 271 3.49 25.46 -20.58
CA PRO A 271 2.31 24.77 -21.11
C PRO A 271 1.25 24.52 -20.04
N TRP A 272 1.66 24.13 -18.83
CA TRP A 272 0.78 23.92 -17.69
C TRP A 272 0.34 25.24 -17.06
N ASP A 273 1.21 26.25 -17.00
CA ASP A 273 0.86 27.57 -16.47
C ASP A 273 -0.24 28.23 -17.32
N ASP A 274 -0.12 28.16 -18.65
CA ASP A 274 -1.11 28.70 -19.58
C ASP A 274 -2.47 28.01 -19.41
N LEU A 275 -2.47 26.67 -19.37
CA LEU A 275 -3.69 25.87 -19.30
C LEU A 275 -4.36 25.92 -17.92
N TYR A 276 -3.59 25.77 -16.84
CA TYR A 276 -4.16 25.55 -15.52
C TYR A 276 -4.23 26.82 -14.68
N LEU A 277 -3.32 27.78 -14.89
CA LEU A 277 -3.27 28.99 -14.07
C LEU A 277 -3.82 30.21 -14.78
N ARG A 278 -3.46 30.42 -16.06
CA ARG A 278 -3.78 31.64 -16.81
C ARG A 278 -5.13 31.58 -17.52
N ASP A 279 -5.57 30.38 -17.93
CA ASP A 279 -6.91 30.21 -18.47
C ASP A 279 -7.98 30.70 -17.49
N ARG A 280 -9.05 31.29 -18.03
CA ARG A 280 -10.07 31.95 -17.24
C ARG A 280 -10.88 30.98 -16.38
N THR A 281 -11.17 29.78 -16.88
CA THR A 281 -11.99 28.82 -16.15
C THR A 281 -11.10 28.00 -15.25
N GLN A 282 -10.10 27.36 -15.84
CA GLN A 282 -9.14 26.52 -15.13
C GLN A 282 -8.42 27.31 -14.02
N GLY A 283 -7.99 28.55 -14.26
CA GLY A 283 -7.34 29.36 -13.24
C GLY A 283 -8.24 29.78 -12.07
N SER A 284 -9.56 29.58 -12.16
CA SER A 284 -10.51 29.90 -11.07
C SER A 284 -10.71 28.75 -10.08
N TYR A 285 -10.26 27.53 -10.43
CA TYR A 285 -10.38 26.40 -9.52
C TYR A 285 -9.55 26.59 -8.26
N LEU A 286 -10.07 26.08 -7.14
CA LEU A 286 -9.48 26.19 -5.80
C LEU A 286 -8.50 25.03 -5.54
N MET A 287 -8.25 24.70 -4.26
CA MET A 287 -7.34 23.60 -3.87
C MET A 287 -7.75 22.27 -4.52
N GLN A 288 -9.05 22.00 -4.66
CA GLN A 288 -9.55 20.80 -5.31
C GLN A 288 -8.95 20.60 -6.71
N GLY A 289 -8.95 21.66 -7.53
CA GLY A 289 -8.40 21.61 -8.89
C GLY A 289 -6.87 21.56 -8.93
N VAL A 290 -6.17 21.90 -7.85
CA VAL A 290 -4.72 21.69 -7.76
C VAL A 290 -4.42 20.23 -7.43
N LEU A 291 -5.13 19.67 -6.46
CA LEU A 291 -4.93 18.30 -6.01
C LEU A 291 -5.46 17.25 -7.00
N SER A 292 -6.58 17.51 -7.69
CA SER A 292 -7.11 16.59 -8.70
C SER A 292 -6.15 16.45 -9.87
N GLU A 293 -5.60 17.56 -10.40
CA GLU A 293 -4.61 17.52 -11.49
C GLU A 293 -3.33 16.78 -11.06
N LEU A 294 -2.85 17.04 -9.84
CA LEU A 294 -1.69 16.32 -9.31
C LEU A 294 -1.96 14.81 -9.19
N ASN A 295 -3.08 14.42 -8.58
CA ASN A 295 -3.40 13.01 -8.38
C ASN A 295 -3.64 12.28 -9.72
N ALA A 296 -4.37 12.92 -10.64
CA ALA A 296 -4.59 12.41 -12.00
C ALA A 296 -3.29 12.33 -12.80
N GLY A 297 -2.43 13.35 -12.71
CA GLY A 297 -1.11 13.36 -13.37
C GLY A 297 -0.21 12.23 -12.88
N LEU A 298 -0.16 11.99 -11.57
CA LEU A 298 0.60 10.89 -10.99
C LEU A 298 0.06 9.51 -11.39
N THR A 299 -1.26 9.36 -11.40
CA THR A 299 -1.92 8.11 -11.77
C THR A 299 -1.81 7.82 -13.28
N GLY A 300 -1.90 8.87 -14.12
CA GLY A 300 -1.62 8.80 -15.55
C GLY A 300 -0.16 8.45 -15.85
N LEU A 301 0.81 9.00 -15.09
CA LEU A 301 2.23 8.69 -15.24
C LEU A 301 2.50 7.19 -15.04
N VAL A 302 2.04 6.58 -13.95
CA VAL A 302 2.22 5.14 -13.77
C VAL A 302 1.42 4.33 -14.81
N GLY A 303 0.22 4.80 -15.18
CA GLY A 303 -0.63 4.16 -16.19
C GLY A 303 0.05 4.01 -17.55
N VAL A 304 0.93 4.96 -17.92
CA VAL A 304 1.71 4.90 -19.16
C VAL A 304 3.11 4.32 -18.98
N ALA A 305 3.76 4.53 -17.82
CA ALA A 305 5.09 4.00 -17.55
C ALA A 305 5.14 2.46 -17.57
N VAL A 306 4.07 1.79 -17.15
CA VAL A 306 3.99 0.31 -17.18
C VAL A 306 3.80 -0.28 -18.58
N VAL A 307 3.69 0.55 -19.61
CA VAL A 307 3.69 0.14 -21.03
C VAL A 307 4.68 0.97 -21.86
N GLY A 308 5.66 1.60 -21.21
CA GLY A 308 6.56 2.57 -21.82
C GLY A 308 7.30 2.05 -23.05
N GLU A 309 7.56 0.74 -23.14
CA GLU A 309 8.25 0.12 -24.28
C GLU A 309 7.41 0.04 -25.56
N TYR A 310 6.12 0.36 -25.50
CA TYR A 310 5.19 0.31 -26.63
C TYR A 310 4.77 1.70 -27.13
N ILE A 311 5.44 2.75 -26.67
CA ILE A 311 5.16 4.13 -27.02
C ILE A 311 6.07 4.54 -28.17
N ASP A 312 5.47 4.77 -29.35
CA ASP A 312 6.22 5.09 -30.57
C ASP A 312 6.19 6.59 -30.90
N GLY A 313 5.45 7.42 -30.14
CA GLY A 313 5.22 8.81 -30.47
C GLY A 313 4.84 9.72 -29.31
N TYR A 314 4.56 10.97 -29.63
CA TYR A 314 4.42 12.08 -28.67
C TYR A 314 3.16 12.06 -27.78
N GLY A 315 2.22 11.14 -27.98
CA GLY A 315 0.91 11.15 -27.28
C GLY A 315 1.01 11.03 -25.75
N ALA A 316 2.10 10.44 -25.25
CA ALA A 316 2.40 10.27 -23.82
C ALA A 316 3.61 11.09 -23.36
N SER A 317 4.16 11.95 -24.22
CA SER A 317 5.57 12.36 -24.07
C SER A 317 5.87 13.37 -22.96
N ASN A 318 4.83 13.81 -22.25
CA ASN A 318 4.92 14.82 -21.20
C ASN A 318 4.38 14.30 -19.86
N ALA A 319 4.29 12.97 -19.67
CA ALA A 319 3.76 12.36 -18.45
C ALA A 319 4.58 12.75 -17.20
N MET A 320 5.91 12.63 -17.27
CA MET A 320 6.82 13.02 -16.19
C MET A 320 6.80 14.53 -15.98
N ASP A 321 6.79 15.30 -17.07
CA ASP A 321 6.77 16.76 -17.03
C ASP A 321 5.50 17.26 -16.36
N SER A 322 4.34 16.67 -16.69
CA SER A 322 3.04 17.03 -16.10
C SER A 322 2.97 16.72 -14.61
N ALA A 323 3.36 15.51 -14.20
CA ALA A 323 3.36 15.13 -12.79
C ALA A 323 4.28 16.06 -11.96
N ALA A 324 5.46 16.41 -12.50
CA ALA A 324 6.36 17.35 -11.85
C ALA A 324 5.77 18.77 -11.80
N ALA A 325 5.19 19.26 -12.90
CA ALA A 325 4.59 20.59 -12.96
C ALA A 325 3.42 20.76 -11.97
N TYR A 326 2.56 19.75 -11.83
CA TYR A 326 1.45 19.81 -10.86
C TYR A 326 1.93 19.80 -9.41
N MET A 327 3.02 19.06 -9.11
CA MET A 327 3.63 19.12 -7.78
C MET A 327 4.26 20.49 -7.51
N TYR A 328 4.90 21.09 -8.50
CA TYR A 328 5.39 22.47 -8.41
C TYR A 328 4.25 23.46 -8.13
N HIS A 329 3.14 23.36 -8.87
CA HIS A 329 1.96 24.21 -8.65
C HIS A 329 1.39 24.05 -7.24
N LEU A 330 1.32 22.82 -6.70
CA LEU A 330 0.93 22.58 -5.32
C LEU A 330 1.88 23.28 -4.33
N GLN A 331 3.19 23.18 -4.50
CA GLN A 331 4.16 23.88 -3.64
C GLN A 331 3.94 25.39 -3.67
N LEU A 332 3.76 25.98 -4.85
CA LEU A 332 3.49 27.41 -4.98
C LEU A 332 2.15 27.80 -4.34
N TYR A 333 1.13 26.96 -4.48
CA TYR A 333 -0.17 27.15 -3.84
C TYR A 333 -0.05 27.15 -2.32
N LEU A 334 0.65 26.18 -1.74
CA LEU A 334 0.88 26.14 -0.29
C LEU A 334 1.73 27.32 0.20
N ARG A 335 2.70 27.80 -0.59
CA ARG A 335 3.48 29.01 -0.29
C ARG A 335 2.58 30.24 -0.26
N GLN A 336 1.72 30.40 -1.26
CA GLN A 336 0.75 31.49 -1.33
C GLN A 336 -0.27 31.40 -0.18
N ALA A 337 -0.74 30.20 0.14
CA ALA A 337 -1.63 29.94 1.26
C ALA A 337 -1.00 30.40 2.57
N LYS A 338 0.22 29.98 2.86
CA LYS A 338 0.95 30.36 4.07
C LYS A 338 1.16 31.87 4.18
N LYS A 339 1.46 32.53 3.06
CA LYS A 339 1.79 33.96 3.01
C LYS A 339 0.56 34.88 3.09
N MET A 340 -0.47 34.57 2.30
CA MET A 340 -1.60 35.49 2.06
C MET A 340 -2.93 34.98 2.64
N HIS A 341 -3.04 33.67 2.92
CA HIS A 341 -4.26 33.01 3.38
C HIS A 341 -3.98 32.18 4.65
N SER A 342 -3.30 32.78 5.63
CA SER A 342 -2.75 32.07 6.80
C SER A 342 -3.81 31.31 7.61
N SER A 343 -5.03 31.84 7.74
CA SER A 343 -6.15 31.14 8.38
C SER A 343 -6.48 29.82 7.66
N TYR A 344 -6.59 29.87 6.34
CA TYR A 344 -6.81 28.68 5.51
C TYR A 344 -5.64 27.70 5.61
N TYR A 345 -4.40 28.19 5.49
CA TYR A 345 -3.20 27.35 5.60
C TYR A 345 -3.14 26.61 6.95
N ASN A 346 -3.41 27.31 8.05
CA ASN A 346 -3.43 26.70 9.39
C ASN A 346 -4.54 25.64 9.51
N LYS A 347 -5.69 25.86 8.86
CA LYS A 347 -6.79 24.90 8.83
C LYS A 347 -6.36 23.59 8.14
N ILE A 348 -5.88 23.65 6.91
CA ILE A 348 -5.43 22.44 6.18
C ILE A 348 -4.19 21.80 6.83
N LYS A 349 -3.30 22.58 7.46
CA LYS A 349 -2.14 22.06 8.19
C LYS A 349 -2.54 21.26 9.44
N SER A 350 -3.70 21.55 10.02
CA SER A 350 -4.22 20.79 11.16
C SER A 350 -4.91 19.49 10.77
N GLU A 351 -5.19 19.27 9.48
CA GLU A 351 -5.86 18.08 8.97
C GLU A 351 -4.85 16.97 8.70
N GLU A 352 -4.81 15.96 9.58
CA GLU A 352 -3.88 14.82 9.47
C GLU A 352 -3.93 14.16 8.09
N LEU A 353 -5.14 13.84 7.62
CA LEU A 353 -5.31 13.18 6.32
C LEU A 353 -4.86 14.05 5.13
N PHE A 354 -4.95 15.39 5.25
CA PHE A 354 -4.42 16.30 4.24
C PHE A 354 -2.90 16.24 4.22
N ARG A 355 -2.25 16.28 5.39
CA ARG A 355 -0.79 16.17 5.51
C ARG A 355 -0.27 14.87 4.92
N ASP A 356 -0.88 13.75 5.29
CA ASP A 356 -0.51 12.43 4.79
C ASP A 356 -0.68 12.35 3.28
N PHE A 357 -1.77 12.91 2.76
CA PHE A 357 -2.01 13.01 1.33
C PHE A 357 -0.91 13.78 0.60
N ILE A 358 -0.56 14.98 1.06
CA ILE A 358 0.52 15.76 0.44
C ILE A 358 1.84 14.99 0.46
N LEU A 359 2.20 14.38 1.60
CA LEU A 359 3.41 13.59 1.72
C LEU A 359 3.41 12.42 0.74
N ILE A 360 2.31 11.66 0.67
CA ILE A 360 2.22 10.50 -0.22
C ILE A 360 2.25 10.91 -1.69
N GLN A 361 1.65 12.05 -2.08
CA GLN A 361 1.80 12.55 -3.45
C GLN A 361 3.27 12.88 -3.80
N TRP A 362 4.03 13.44 -2.85
CA TRP A 362 5.47 13.69 -3.03
C TRP A 362 6.25 12.39 -3.24
N LEU A 363 6.06 11.40 -2.36
CA LEU A 363 6.75 10.12 -2.46
C LEU A 363 6.36 9.36 -3.74
N ARG A 364 5.07 9.40 -4.12
CA ARG A 364 4.54 8.83 -5.38
C ARG A 364 5.19 9.44 -6.61
N LEU A 365 5.34 10.76 -6.65
CA LEU A 365 6.01 11.44 -7.76
C LEU A 365 7.40 10.83 -8.00
N HIS A 366 8.17 10.68 -6.95
CA HIS A 366 9.54 10.21 -7.06
C HIS A 366 9.61 8.71 -7.37
N TYR A 367 8.72 7.92 -6.80
CA TYR A 367 8.59 6.50 -7.12
C TYR A 367 8.24 6.28 -8.61
N TYR A 368 7.22 6.98 -9.12
CA TYR A 368 6.79 6.81 -10.52
C TYR A 368 7.77 7.44 -11.52
N ILE A 369 8.46 8.53 -11.18
CA ILE A 369 9.55 9.04 -12.02
C ILE A 369 10.67 7.99 -12.13
N GLN A 370 11.05 7.30 -11.05
CA GLN A 370 12.05 6.24 -11.13
C GLN A 370 11.64 5.10 -12.07
N LEU A 371 10.37 4.69 -12.02
CA LEU A 371 9.81 3.73 -12.95
C LEU A 371 9.86 4.23 -14.41
N ALA A 372 9.52 5.50 -14.64
CA ALA A 372 9.43 6.10 -15.97
C ALA A 372 10.78 6.47 -16.59
N LYS A 373 11.86 6.62 -15.81
CA LYS A 373 13.20 7.02 -16.28
C LYS A 373 13.76 6.13 -17.39
N GLY A 374 13.34 4.87 -17.48
CA GLY A 374 13.71 3.96 -18.57
C GLY A 374 13.16 4.37 -19.95
N PHE A 375 12.21 5.31 -19.99
CA PHE A 375 11.48 5.74 -21.18
C PHE A 375 11.60 7.26 -21.32
N SER A 376 12.71 7.74 -21.88
CA SER A 376 12.97 9.18 -22.04
C SER A 376 11.88 9.92 -22.83
N ILE A 377 11.12 9.22 -23.68
CA ILE A 377 9.99 9.81 -24.39
C ILE A 377 8.93 10.36 -23.44
N LEU A 378 8.81 9.86 -22.20
CA LEU A 378 7.76 10.26 -21.25
C LEU A 378 7.98 11.62 -20.57
N GLY A 379 9.09 12.30 -20.84
CA GLY A 379 9.31 13.67 -20.36
C GLY A 379 10.62 14.24 -20.87
N THR A 380 10.55 15.42 -21.46
CA THR A 380 11.72 16.13 -21.98
C THR A 380 12.27 17.12 -20.98
N ASP A 381 11.39 17.77 -20.20
CA ASP A 381 11.74 18.91 -19.37
C ASP A 381 11.64 18.61 -17.87
N TYR A 382 11.23 17.39 -17.47
CA TYR A 382 10.98 17.04 -16.08
C TYR A 382 12.17 17.30 -15.15
N GLN A 383 13.42 17.17 -15.62
CA GLN A 383 14.60 17.43 -14.79
C GLN A 383 14.69 18.91 -14.39
N GLU A 384 14.49 19.83 -15.34
CA GLU A 384 14.46 21.27 -15.07
C GLU A 384 13.27 21.64 -14.17
N ILE A 385 12.13 20.97 -14.33
CA ILE A 385 10.98 21.15 -13.42
C ILE A 385 11.33 20.63 -12.01
N LEU A 386 11.97 19.46 -11.89
CA LEU A 386 12.42 18.92 -10.60
C LEU A 386 13.36 19.89 -9.89
N GLU A 387 14.24 20.58 -10.60
CA GLU A 387 15.08 21.63 -9.99
C GLU A 387 14.26 22.74 -9.33
N LEU A 388 13.10 23.10 -9.90
CA LEU A 388 12.16 24.02 -9.25
C LEU A 388 11.59 23.41 -7.96
N LEU A 389 11.19 22.14 -7.98
CA LEU A 389 10.62 21.47 -6.80
C LEU A 389 11.61 21.45 -5.63
N TYR A 390 12.89 21.26 -5.94
CA TYR A 390 13.96 21.19 -4.94
C TYR A 390 14.52 22.55 -4.51
N ARG A 391 13.94 23.68 -4.96
CA ARG A 391 14.33 24.99 -4.42
C ARG A 391 14.05 25.04 -2.91
N PRO A 392 14.92 25.67 -2.10
CA PRO A 392 14.78 25.64 -0.64
C PRO A 392 13.41 26.07 -0.13
N ASN A 393 12.81 27.10 -0.73
CA ASN A 393 11.48 27.58 -0.34
C ASN A 393 10.34 26.62 -0.70
N ASN A 394 10.53 25.77 -1.71
CA ASN A 394 9.53 24.83 -2.20
C ASN A 394 9.55 23.51 -1.43
N ILE A 395 10.75 22.98 -1.13
CA ILE A 395 10.89 21.83 -0.22
C ILE A 395 10.32 22.19 1.15
N LYS A 396 10.72 23.36 1.70
CA LYS A 396 10.36 23.76 3.05
C LYS A 396 8.85 23.93 3.25
N VAL A 397 8.08 24.23 2.21
CA VAL A 397 6.61 24.30 2.35
C VAL A 397 5.97 22.92 2.44
N ILE A 398 6.56 21.90 1.79
CA ILE A 398 6.11 20.52 1.94
C ILE A 398 6.45 20.02 3.35
N GLU A 399 7.69 20.20 3.81
CA GLU A 399 8.08 19.79 5.17
C GLU A 399 7.24 20.51 6.24
N ASP A 400 6.95 21.79 6.04
CA ASP A 400 6.14 22.57 6.99
C ASP A 400 4.66 22.14 7.00
N ILE A 401 4.08 21.76 5.85
CA ILE A 401 2.69 21.29 5.83
C ILE A 401 2.59 19.86 6.38
N THR A 402 3.51 18.97 6.01
CA THR A 402 3.45 17.55 6.38
C THR A 402 3.93 17.30 7.80
N GLY A 403 4.88 18.12 8.29
CA GLY A 403 5.58 17.86 9.55
C GLY A 403 6.73 16.86 9.42
N HIS A 404 7.06 16.44 8.20
CA HIS A 404 8.06 15.41 7.90
C HIS A 404 9.24 15.99 7.12
N SER A 405 10.45 15.54 7.43
CA SER A 405 11.65 15.94 6.69
C SER A 405 11.81 15.09 5.44
N LEU A 406 11.99 15.74 4.29
CA LEU A 406 12.08 15.04 3.02
C LEU A 406 13.50 14.55 2.76
N GLN A 407 13.64 13.35 2.20
CA GLN A 407 14.94 12.85 1.77
C GLN A 407 15.39 13.56 0.49
N LEU A 408 16.48 14.31 0.57
CA LEU A 408 17.04 15.04 -0.58
C LEU A 408 18.16 14.26 -1.28
N ASP A 409 18.82 13.34 -0.54
CA ASP A 409 19.93 12.52 -1.02
C ASP A 409 19.52 11.04 -1.17
N GLY A 410 19.87 10.39 -2.27
CA GLY A 410 19.53 8.98 -2.49
C GLY A 410 18.09 8.76 -2.96
N ASP A 411 17.37 7.79 -2.36
CA ASP A 411 16.02 7.44 -2.80
C ASP A 411 14.97 8.42 -2.24
N LYS A 412 14.53 9.32 -3.11
CA LYS A 412 13.57 10.37 -2.79
C LYS A 412 12.12 9.86 -2.70
N SER A 413 11.86 8.59 -3.00
CA SER A 413 10.57 7.95 -2.70
C SER A 413 10.43 7.54 -1.23
N CYS A 414 11.45 7.82 -0.42
CA CYS A 414 11.52 7.53 1.00
C CYS A 414 11.66 8.78 1.87
N LEU A 415 11.29 8.64 3.14
CA LEU A 415 11.65 9.54 4.23
C LEU A 415 13.01 9.18 4.84
N SER A 416 13.57 10.10 5.62
CA SER A 416 14.72 9.80 6.48
C SER A 416 14.38 8.73 7.53
N SER A 417 15.36 7.93 7.95
CA SER A 417 15.18 6.86 8.96
C SER A 417 14.79 7.36 10.35
N ASP A 418 15.05 8.63 10.63
CA ASP A 418 14.70 9.26 11.91
C ASP A 418 13.25 9.79 11.94
N ASP A 419 12.48 9.63 10.86
CA ASP A 419 11.13 10.17 10.73
C ASP A 419 10.05 9.09 10.97
N PRO A 420 9.33 9.12 12.11
CA PRO A 420 8.30 8.15 12.44
C PRO A 420 7.00 8.47 11.69
N PHE A 421 6.89 7.99 10.44
CA PHE A 421 5.64 8.01 9.69
C PHE A 421 5.06 6.60 9.60
N GLU A 422 3.83 6.44 10.07
CA GLU A 422 3.05 5.22 9.85
C GLU A 422 2.06 5.47 8.71
N PRO A 423 2.17 4.77 7.57
CA PRO A 423 1.27 4.98 6.45
C PRO A 423 -0.17 4.59 6.83
N PRO A 424 -1.19 5.28 6.30
CA PRO A 424 -2.59 5.05 6.65
C PRO A 424 -3.21 3.80 6.02
N PHE A 425 -2.44 2.90 5.41
CA PHE A 425 -2.93 1.73 4.67
C PHE A 425 -2.20 0.42 4.98
#